data_AF-T0YJS6-F1
#
_entry.id   AF-T0YJS6-F1
#
_cell.length_a   1.000
_cell.length_b   1.000
_cell.length_c   1.000
_cell.angle_alpha   90.00
_cell.angle_beta   90.00
_cell.angle_gamma   90.00
#
_symmetry.space_group_name_H-M   'P 1'
#
loop_
_entity.id
_entity.type
_entity.pdbx_description
1 polymer ?
#
loop_
_entity_poly.entity_id
_entity_poly.type
_entity_poly.pdbx_seq_one_letter_code
_entity_poly.pdbx_strand_id
1 'polypeptide(L)' 'MIDVVVCIGGPPGSGKSTAGRKIAERLGLEYRSAGDIFRAEASQHGLDLEAFGRYADGPTPEV' A
#
# COMPACT_ATOMS: atom_id res chain seq x y z
N MET A 1 20.34 -13.18 -5.82
CA MET A 1 19.15 -13.43 -4.98
C MET A 1 18.05 -12.56 -5.56
N ILE A 2 16.87 -13.11 -5.84
CA ILE A 2 15.74 -12.32 -6.40
C ILE A 2 14.79 -12.07 -5.25
N ASP A 3 14.60 -10.80 -4.90
CA ASP A 3 13.57 -10.40 -3.94
C ASP A 3 12.21 -10.47 -4.65
N VAL A 4 11.33 -11.34 -4.17
CA VAL A 4 10.00 -11.53 -4.75
C VAL A 4 9.00 -10.60 -4.08
N VAL A 5 8.42 -9.68 -4.86
CA VAL A 5 7.36 -8.79 -4.41
C VAL A 5 6.01 -9.26 -4.95
N VAL A 6 5.03 -9.40 -4.05
CA VAL A 6 3.67 -9.84 -4.40
C VAL A 6 2.67 -8.75 -4.03
N CYS A 7 1.94 -8.23 -5.03
CA CYS A 7 0.89 -7.24 -4.85
C CYS A 7 -0.50 -7.88 -4.97
N ILE A 8 -1.41 -7.58 -4.05
CA ILE A 8 -2.77 -8.13 -4.03
C ILE A 8 -3.80 -7.00 -4.10
N GLY A 9 -4.47 -6.88 -5.27
CA GLY A 9 -5.54 -5.93 -5.53
C GLY A 9 -6.94 -6.51 -5.42
N GLY A 10 -7.97 -5.65 -5.43
CA GLY A 10 -9.38 -6.05 -5.36
C GLY A 10 -10.29 -5.07 -4.60
N PRO A 11 -11.63 -5.20 -4.75
CA PRO A 11 -12.59 -4.23 -4.21
C PRO A 11 -12.61 -4.19 -2.66
N PRO A 12 -13.10 -3.11 -2.02
CA PRO A 12 -13.27 -3.05 -0.57
C PRO A 12 -14.02 -4.27 -0.03
N GLY A 13 -13.56 -4.83 1.10
CA GLY A 13 -14.16 -6.03 1.68
C GLY A 13 -13.81 -7.38 1.03
N SER A 14 -13.09 -7.42 -0.10
CA SER A 14 -12.76 -8.68 -0.80
C SER A 14 -11.76 -9.62 -0.09
N GLY A 15 -11.30 -9.27 1.12
CA GLY A 15 -10.40 -10.12 1.90
C GLY A 15 -8.91 -10.05 1.54
N LYS A 16 -8.47 -9.06 0.74
CA LYS A 16 -7.05 -8.87 0.33
C LYS A 16 -6.05 -8.96 1.48
N SER A 17 -6.30 -8.22 2.56
CA SER A 17 -5.40 -8.19 3.73
C SER A 17 -5.34 -9.55 4.43
N THR A 18 -6.45 -10.28 4.44
CA THR A 18 -6.51 -11.64 4.97
C THR A 18 -5.74 -12.62 4.08
N ALA A 19 -5.94 -12.55 2.77
CA ALA A 19 -5.21 -13.37 1.81
C ALA A 19 -3.70 -13.09 1.84
N GLY A 20 -3.30 -11.81 1.84
CA GLY A 20 -1.91 -11.37 1.89
C GLY A 20 -1.18 -11.84 3.14
N ARG A 21 -1.79 -11.73 4.32
CA ARG A 21 -1.19 -12.27 5.55
C ARG A 21 -0.96 -13.78 5.48
N LYS A 22 -1.94 -14.54 4.99
CA LYS A 22 -1.83 -16.00 4.85
C LYS A 22 -0.78 -16.42 3.82
N ILE A 23 -0.66 -15.69 2.72
CA ILE A 23 0.36 -15.94 1.70
C ILE A 23 1.75 -15.65 2.26
N ALA A 24 1.91 -14.50 2.95
CA ALA A 24 3.16 -14.11 3.56
C ALA A 24 3.64 -15.15 4.60
N GLU A 25 2.76 -15.59 5.50
CA GLU A 25 3.04 -16.63 6.48
C GLU A 25 3.47 -17.95 5.81
N ARG A 26 2.74 -18.41 4.78
CA ARG A 26 3.03 -19.67 4.09
C ARG A 26 4.33 -19.66 3.30
N LEU A 27 4.72 -18.50 2.78
CA LEU A 27 5.90 -18.34 1.93
C LEU A 27 7.12 -17.80 2.70
N GLY A 28 6.98 -17.52 4.00
CA GLY A 28 8.04 -16.87 4.78
C GLY A 28 8.36 -15.44 4.29
N LEU A 29 7.38 -14.76 3.69
CA LEU A 29 7.52 -13.38 3.22
C LEU A 29 7.06 -12.39 4.28
N GLU A 30 7.54 -11.16 4.15
CA GLU A 30 7.05 -10.05 4.95
C GLU A 30 5.71 -9.53 4.42
N TYR A 31 4.75 -9.30 5.32
CA TYR A 31 3.49 -8.66 4.96
C TYR A 31 3.58 -7.14 5.17
N ARG A 32 3.28 -6.39 4.10
CA ARG A 32 3.13 -4.93 4.13
C ARG A 32 1.76 -4.52 3.59
N SER A 33 1.18 -3.49 4.20
CA SER A 33 -0.11 -2.92 3.82
C SER A 33 0.13 -1.56 3.20
N ALA A 34 -0.15 -1.42 1.90
CA ALA A 34 0.04 -0.17 1.19
C ALA A 34 -0.73 0.99 1.84
N GLY A 35 -1.94 0.74 2.34
CA GLY A 35 -2.74 1.76 3.02
C GLY A 35 -2.16 2.19 4.38
N ASP A 36 -1.52 1.28 5.12
CA ASP A 36 -0.87 1.63 6.39
C ASP A 36 0.40 2.44 6.15
N ILE A 37 1.18 2.05 5.14
CA ILE A 37 2.37 2.82 4.70
C ILE A 37 1.94 4.22 4.27
N PHE A 38 0.93 4.33 3.41
CA PHE A 38 0.44 5.62 2.93
C PHE A 38 -0.04 6.55 4.06
N ARG A 39 -0.73 6.01 5.08
CA ARG A 39 -1.12 6.76 6.28
C ARG A 39 0.07 7.21 7.11
N ALA A 40 1.08 6.35 7.28
CA ALA A 40 2.29 6.69 8.00
C ALA A 40 3.06 7.82 7.31
N GLU A 41 3.22 7.73 5.99
CA GLU A 41 3.87 8.78 5.18
C GLU A 41 3.10 10.10 5.26
N ALA A 42 1.77 10.10 5.11
CA ALA A 42 0.96 11.30 5.29
C ALA A 42 1.22 11.98 6.64
N SER A 43 1.24 11.20 7.73
CA SER A 43 1.53 11.71 9.06
C SER A 43 2.96 12.24 9.20
N GLN A 44 3.95 11.60 8.58
CA GLN A 44 5.34 12.08 8.60
C GLN A 44 5.50 13.41 7.85
N HIS A 45 4.70 13.63 6.81
CA HIS A 45 4.65 14.87 6.05
C HIS A 45 3.78 15.95 6.72
N GLY A 46 3.11 15.65 7.84
CA GLY A 46 2.17 16.57 8.48
C GLY A 46 0.94 16.89 7.62
N LEU A 47 0.59 15.98 6.69
CA LEU A 47 -0.52 16.12 5.76
C LEU A 47 -1.66 15.16 6.16
N ASP A 48 -2.89 15.56 5.90
CA ASP A 48 -3.99 14.60 5.89
C ASP A 48 -3.90 13.67 4.66
N LEU A 49 -4.73 12.63 4.63
CA LEU A 49 -4.71 11.64 3.56
C LEU A 49 -5.01 12.22 2.16
N GLU A 50 -5.83 13.24 2.08
CA GLU A 50 -6.25 13.84 0.81
C GLU A 50 -5.16 14.77 0.26
N ALA A 51 -4.60 15.62 1.12
CA ALA A 51 -3.47 16.47 0.82
C ALA A 51 -2.23 15.64 0.48
N PHE A 52 -1.98 14.54 1.21
CA PHE A 52 -0.91 13.62 0.88
C PHE A 52 -1.14 12.89 -0.44
N GLY A 53 -2.39 12.54 -0.78
CA GLY A 53 -2.78 12.04 -2.11
C GLY A 53 -2.35 12.98 -3.23
N ARG A 54 -2.75 14.25 -3.14
CA ARG A 54 -2.34 15.28 -4.11
C ARG A 54 -0.83 15.47 -4.18
N TYR A 55 -0.14 15.40 -3.04
CA TYR A 55 1.32 15.48 -2.99
C TYR A 55 1.98 14.28 -3.69
N ALA A 56 1.44 13.07 -3.49
CA ALA A 56 1.98 11.83 -4.03
C ALA A 56 1.71 11.65 -5.54
N ASP A 57 0.60 12.18 -6.06
CA ASP A 57 0.26 12.14 -7.48
C ASP A 57 1.23 12.97 -8.36
N GLY A 58 2.05 13.85 -7.75
CA GLY A 58 2.94 14.75 -8.47
C GLY A 58 2.19 15.78 -9.32
N PRO A 59 2.88 16.59 -10.16
CA PRO A 59 2.19 17.36 -11.18
C PRO A 59 1.51 16.37 -12.14
N THR A 60 0.17 16.41 -12.19
CA THR A 60 -0.61 15.71 -13.20
C THR A 60 -0.08 16.10 -14.58
N PRO A 61 0.35 15.15 -15.45
CA PRO A 61 0.38 15.45 -16.87
C PRO A 61 -1.06 15.75 -17.26
N GLU A 62 -1.31 16.98 -17.72
CA GLU A 62 -2.60 17.36 -18.30
C GLU A 62 -2.98 16.33 -19.36
N VAL A 63 -4.11 15.65 -19.17
CA VAL A 63 -4.85 14.91 -20.21
C VAL A 63 -6.32 15.28 -20.14
#